data_AF-A0A2U1TBT0-F1
#
_entry.id   AF-A0A2U1TBT0-F1
#
_cell.length_a   1.000
_cell.length_b   1.000
_cell.length_c   1.000
_cell.angle_alpha   90.00
_cell.angle_beta   90.00
_cell.angle_gamma   90.00
#
_symmetry.space_group_name_H-M   'P 1'
#
loop_
_entity.id
_entity.type
_entity.pdbx_description
1 polymer ?
#
loop_
_entity_poly.entity_id
_entity_poly.type
_entity_poly.pdbx_seq_one_letter_code
_entity_poly.pdbx_strand_id
1 'polypeptide(L)'
;MPYLSPASRAALSRVVDGDSAATPPDALSRLRDIRSVLAELEKDPATLEAVREAIDGGASWESVADAAGLKPSAAKWRWLGTDEEIAERHEAGRKRAARPSSVPTDLPGLSVSEAASRLGVTAQAIYLRVSRGSLRAETVELADGRKYKRVFLDSDQAEQQVEGTQDPA
;
A
#
# COMPACT_ATOMS: atom_id res chain seq x y z
N MET A 1 33.91 -15.53 0.36
CA MET A 1 33.28 -14.94 1.56
C MET A 1 31.77 -15.13 1.45
N PRO A 2 31.03 -15.23 2.57
CA PRO A 2 29.57 -15.29 2.49
C PRO A 2 29.02 -13.98 1.90
N TYR A 3 28.13 -14.09 0.91
CA TYR A 3 27.61 -12.94 0.17
C TYR A 3 26.55 -12.15 0.96
N LEU A 4 25.67 -12.83 1.72
CA LEU A 4 24.63 -12.17 2.50
C LEU A 4 25.20 -11.30 3.62
N SER A 5 24.55 -10.16 3.87
CA SER A 5 24.80 -9.35 5.06
C SER A 5 24.58 -10.13 6.36
N PRO A 6 25.17 -9.69 7.49
CA PRO A 6 24.93 -10.32 8.79
C PRO A 6 23.44 -10.37 9.18
N ALA A 7 22.67 -9.34 8.84
CA ALA A 7 21.25 -9.24 9.18
C ALA A 7 20.41 -10.27 8.40
N SER A 8 20.58 -10.36 7.07
CA SER A 8 19.91 -11.35 6.25
C SER A 8 20.29 -12.77 6.62
N ARG A 9 21.57 -13.01 6.94
CA ARG A 9 22.04 -14.31 7.40
C ARG A 9 21.38 -14.71 8.72
N ALA A 10 21.35 -13.79 9.70
CA ALA A 10 20.69 -14.05 10.97
C ALA A 10 19.18 -14.31 10.79
N ALA A 11 18.51 -13.58 9.89
CA ALA A 11 17.09 -13.81 9.59
C ALA A 11 16.85 -15.15 8.91
N LEU A 12 17.70 -15.54 7.94
CA LEU A 12 17.65 -16.83 7.29
C LEU A 12 17.91 -17.97 8.27
N SER A 13 18.90 -17.84 9.15
CA SER A 13 19.19 -18.84 10.18
C SER A 13 18.00 -19.07 11.10
N ARG A 14 17.29 -18.02 11.55
CA ARG A 14 16.06 -18.20 12.37
C ARG A 14 15.00 -19.06 11.67
N VAL A 15 14.79 -18.84 10.37
CA VAL A 15 13.83 -19.64 9.61
C VAL A 15 14.28 -21.10 9.51
N VAL A 16 15.56 -21.34 9.20
CA VAL A 16 16.14 -22.69 9.10
C VAL A 16 16.07 -23.42 10.45
N ASP A 17 16.42 -22.73 11.54
CA ASP A 17 16.38 -23.28 12.89
C ASP A 17 14.96 -23.63 13.31
N GLY A 18 13.98 -22.75 13.00
CA GLY A 18 12.57 -22.99 13.28
C GLY A 18 11.97 -24.14 12.45
N ASP A 19 12.39 -24.30 11.19
CA ASP A 19 11.97 -25.40 10.31
C ASP A 19 12.57 -26.75 10.73
N SER A 20 13.78 -26.72 11.29
CA SER A 20 14.51 -27.92 11.74
C SER A 20 14.26 -28.28 13.22
N ALA A 21 13.51 -27.47 13.96
CA ALA A 21 13.27 -27.68 15.38
C ALA A 21 12.41 -28.94 15.64
N ALA A 22 12.77 -29.72 16.66
CA ALA A 22 12.01 -30.90 17.09
C ALA A 22 10.55 -30.58 17.44
N THR A 23 10.31 -29.37 17.96
CA THR A 23 8.98 -28.80 18.13
C THR A 23 8.93 -27.49 17.31
N PRO A 24 8.11 -27.42 16.25
CA PRO A 24 8.01 -26.22 15.43
C PRO A 24 7.53 -25.01 16.25
N PRO A 25 7.97 -23.79 15.93
CA PRO A 25 7.42 -22.57 16.52
C PRO A 25 5.92 -22.43 16.23
N ASP A 26 5.22 -21.66 17.06
CA ASP A 26 3.81 -21.37 16.83
C ASP A 26 3.58 -20.65 15.49
N ALA A 27 2.34 -20.69 15.00
CA ALA A 27 2.00 -20.17 13.67
C ALA A 27 2.35 -18.68 13.48
N LEU A 28 2.19 -17.84 14.50
CA LEU A 28 2.50 -16.42 14.40
C LEU A 28 4.01 -16.18 14.41
N SER A 29 4.76 -16.92 15.21
CA SER A 29 6.23 -16.84 15.22
C SER A 29 6.81 -17.27 13.87
N ARG A 30 6.34 -18.38 13.29
CA ARG A 30 6.74 -18.81 11.93
C ARG A 30 6.47 -17.74 10.89
N LEU A 31 5.28 -17.11 10.93
CA LEU A 31 4.95 -16.03 10.00
C LEU A 31 5.89 -14.82 10.17
N ARG A 32 6.22 -14.44 11.41
CA ARG A 32 7.15 -13.33 11.66
C ARG A 32 8.54 -13.63 11.13
N ASP A 33 9.06 -14.84 11.33
CA ASP A 33 10.39 -15.22 10.85
C ASP A 33 10.45 -15.22 9.32
N ILE A 34 9.44 -15.78 8.64
CA ILE A 34 9.33 -15.77 7.17
C ILE A 34 9.24 -14.33 6.65
N ARG A 35 8.43 -13.48 7.27
CA ARG A 35 8.32 -12.07 6.84
C ARG A 35 9.60 -11.29 7.13
N SER A 36 10.30 -11.61 8.21
CA SER A 36 11.58 -10.99 8.55
C SER A 36 12.65 -11.33 7.53
N VAL A 37 12.79 -12.60 7.12
CA VAL A 37 13.81 -12.96 6.11
C VAL A 37 13.54 -12.31 4.77
N LEU A 38 12.27 -12.24 4.34
CA LEU A 38 11.89 -11.53 3.10
C LEU A 38 12.27 -10.05 3.18
N ALA A 39 11.98 -9.38 4.29
CA ALA A 39 12.26 -7.96 4.46
C ALA A 39 13.77 -7.64 4.53
N GLU A 40 14.59 -8.53 5.07
CA GLU A 40 16.04 -8.36 5.10
C GLU A 40 16.66 -8.64 3.73
N LEU A 41 16.25 -9.72 3.04
CA LEU A 41 16.73 -10.04 1.69
C LEU A 41 16.37 -8.95 0.67
N GLU A 42 15.21 -8.31 0.79
CA GLU A 42 14.82 -7.19 -0.07
C GLU A 42 15.74 -5.97 0.03
N LYS A 43 16.45 -5.81 1.14
CA LYS A 43 17.36 -4.68 1.41
C LYS A 43 18.84 -5.08 1.33
N ASP A 44 19.12 -6.37 1.12
CA ASP A 44 20.48 -6.89 1.21
C ASP A 44 21.34 -6.37 0.04
N PRO A 45 22.50 -5.73 0.31
CA PRO A 45 23.38 -5.23 -0.73
C PRO A 45 23.86 -6.33 -1.70
N ALA A 46 23.92 -7.58 -1.26
CA ALA A 46 24.38 -8.71 -2.07
C ALA A 46 23.54 -8.90 -3.34
N THR A 47 22.27 -8.48 -3.33
CA THR A 47 21.42 -8.56 -4.53
C THR A 47 21.94 -7.64 -5.63
N LEU A 48 22.26 -6.38 -5.29
CA LEU A 48 22.78 -5.42 -6.26
C LEU A 48 24.20 -5.76 -6.70
N GLU A 49 25.04 -6.24 -5.77
CA GLU A 49 26.38 -6.74 -6.07
C GLU A 49 26.34 -7.89 -7.08
N ALA A 50 25.49 -8.90 -6.86
CA ALA A 50 25.33 -10.03 -7.79
C ALA A 50 24.83 -9.59 -9.17
N VAL A 51 23.92 -8.62 -9.24
CA VAL A 51 23.45 -8.05 -10.52
C VAL A 51 24.59 -7.34 -11.25
N ARG A 52 25.40 -6.55 -10.54
CA ARG A 52 26.56 -5.86 -11.12
C ARG A 52 27.59 -6.84 -11.64
N GLU A 53 27.97 -7.83 -10.83
CA GLU A 53 28.89 -8.89 -11.24
C GLU A 53 28.39 -9.64 -12.48
N ALA A 54 27.09 -9.92 -12.57
CA ALA A 54 26.51 -10.56 -13.74
C ALA A 54 26.62 -9.70 -15.00
N ILE A 55 26.27 -8.40 -14.90
CA ILE A 55 26.36 -7.47 -16.03
C ILE A 55 27.81 -7.25 -16.46
N ASP A 56 28.73 -7.09 -15.50
CA ASP A 56 30.18 -6.96 -15.77
C ASP A 56 30.76 -8.25 -16.40
N GLY A 57 30.20 -9.40 -16.03
CA GLY A 57 30.47 -10.70 -16.65
C GLY A 57 29.84 -10.90 -18.04
N GLY A 58 29.11 -9.90 -18.56
CA GLY A 58 28.49 -9.92 -19.88
C GLY A 58 27.10 -10.56 -19.94
N ALA A 59 26.47 -10.84 -18.79
CA ALA A 59 25.09 -11.30 -18.77
C ALA A 59 24.15 -10.23 -19.33
N SER A 60 23.08 -10.67 -19.99
CA SER A 60 22.05 -9.75 -20.49
C SER A 60 21.05 -9.40 -19.38
N TRP A 61 20.36 -8.27 -19.52
CA TRP A 61 19.29 -7.88 -18.61
C TRP A 61 18.11 -8.86 -18.62
N GLU A 62 17.91 -9.59 -19.72
CA GLU A 62 16.92 -10.67 -19.81
C GLU A 62 17.30 -11.84 -18.89
N SER A 63 18.59 -12.20 -18.84
CA SER A 63 19.09 -13.27 -17.95
C SER A 63 18.99 -12.86 -16.48
N VAL A 64 19.34 -11.61 -16.16
CA VAL A 64 19.18 -11.04 -14.81
C VAL A 64 17.71 -11.03 -14.39
N ALA A 65 16.81 -10.63 -15.30
CA ALA A 65 15.39 -10.58 -15.02
C ALA A 65 14.78 -11.96 -14.79
N ASP A 66 15.18 -12.95 -15.60
CA ASP A 66 14.77 -14.35 -15.45
C ASP A 66 15.20 -14.91 -14.08
N ALA A 67 16.48 -14.75 -13.72
CA ALA A 67 17.00 -15.17 -12.42
C ALA A 67 16.29 -14.51 -11.23
N ALA A 68 15.82 -13.27 -11.41
CA ALA A 68 15.07 -12.52 -10.41
C ALA A 68 13.55 -12.78 -10.41
N GLY A 69 13.02 -13.54 -11.36
CA GLY A 69 11.57 -13.69 -11.55
C GLY A 69 10.85 -12.39 -11.92
N LEU A 70 11.55 -11.47 -12.60
CA LEU A 70 11.05 -10.15 -13.01
C LEU A 70 10.90 -10.04 -14.52
N LYS A 71 10.16 -9.02 -14.97
CA LYS A 71 10.22 -8.58 -16.37
C LYS A 71 11.52 -7.79 -16.61
N PRO A 72 12.13 -7.84 -17.81
CA PRO A 72 13.37 -7.12 -18.11
C PRO A 72 13.32 -5.61 -17.81
N SER A 73 12.19 -4.96 -18.09
CA SER A 73 11.99 -3.54 -17.78
C SER A 73 11.94 -3.27 -16.27
N ALA A 74 11.39 -4.19 -15.47
CA ALA A 74 11.35 -4.07 -14.02
C ALA A 74 12.74 -4.29 -13.40
N ALA A 75 13.51 -5.25 -13.91
CA ALA A 75 14.90 -5.46 -13.48
C ALA A 75 15.77 -4.22 -13.76
N LYS A 76 15.70 -3.69 -14.99
CA LYS A 76 16.38 -2.43 -15.35
C LYS A 76 15.94 -1.27 -14.46
N TRP A 77 14.63 -1.09 -14.26
CA TRP A 77 14.13 -0.03 -13.38
C TRP A 77 14.68 -0.15 -11.95
N ARG A 78 14.87 -1.38 -11.45
CA ARG A 78 15.33 -1.64 -10.08
C ARG A 78 16.85 -1.44 -9.91
N TRP A 79 17.65 -1.82 -10.90
CA TRP A 79 19.10 -1.98 -10.73
C TRP A 79 19.98 -1.29 -11.76
N LEU A 80 19.41 -0.69 -12.80
CA LEU A 80 20.21 0.08 -13.76
C LEU A 80 20.62 1.43 -13.13
N GLY A 81 21.90 1.77 -13.27
CA GLY A 81 22.48 3.04 -12.83
C GLY A 81 23.44 2.92 -11.65
N THR A 82 23.88 4.08 -11.15
CA THR A 82 24.71 4.18 -9.94
C THR A 82 23.90 3.94 -8.66
N ASP A 83 24.58 3.78 -7.53
CA ASP A 83 23.90 3.66 -6.23
C ASP A 83 23.06 4.90 -5.91
N GLU A 84 23.55 6.10 -6.23
CA GLU A 84 22.79 7.33 -6.07
C GLU A 84 21.53 7.35 -6.95
N GLU A 85 21.66 7.02 -8.24
CA GLU A 85 20.52 7.01 -9.17
C GLU A 85 19.44 6.00 -8.75
N ILE A 86 19.85 4.83 -8.27
CA ILE A 86 18.93 3.80 -7.76
C ILE A 86 18.26 4.28 -6.46
N ALA A 87 19.03 4.85 -5.53
CA ALA A 87 18.50 5.35 -4.27
C ALA A 87 17.49 6.50 -4.48
N GLU A 88 17.81 7.45 -5.35
CA GLU A 88 16.92 8.55 -5.73
C GLU A 88 15.62 8.04 -6.36
N ARG A 89 15.71 7.06 -7.25
CA ARG A 89 14.55 6.45 -7.90
C ARG A 89 13.64 5.75 -6.89
N HIS A 90 14.21 5.02 -5.95
CA HIS A 90 13.46 4.36 -4.88
C HIS A 90 12.81 5.39 -3.93
N GLU A 91 13.52 6.46 -3.59
CA GLU A 91 12.98 7.55 -2.77
C GLU A 91 11.85 8.30 -3.48
N ALA A 92 11.99 8.59 -4.77
CA ALA A 92 10.91 9.17 -5.58
C ALA A 92 9.69 8.23 -5.66
N GLY A 93 9.90 6.92 -5.71
CA GLY A 93 8.86 5.90 -5.56
C GLY A 93 8.12 6.03 -4.22
N ARG A 94 8.85 6.02 -3.11
CA ARG A 94 8.27 6.16 -1.76
C ARG A 94 7.49 7.46 -1.58
N LYS A 95 8.05 8.58 -2.04
CA LYS A 95 7.38 9.90 -2.00
C LYS A 95 6.06 9.90 -2.75
N ARG A 96 5.95 9.19 -3.89
CA ARG A 96 4.69 9.05 -4.62
C ARG A 96 3.66 8.22 -3.85
N ALA A 97 4.09 7.12 -3.23
CA ALA A 97 3.21 6.25 -2.44
C ALA A 97 2.71 6.91 -1.15
N ALA A 98 3.53 7.78 -0.53
CA ALA A 98 3.20 8.50 0.70
C ALA A 98 2.37 9.77 0.48
N ARG A 99 2.07 10.16 -0.77
CA ARG A 99 1.21 11.32 -1.02
C ARG A 99 -0.18 11.03 -0.45
N PRO A 100 -0.75 11.94 0.35
CA PRO A 100 -2.15 11.87 0.75
C PRO A 100 -3.01 11.68 -0.49
N SER A 101 -4.07 10.87 -0.36
CA SER A 101 -5.05 10.71 -1.43
C SER A 101 -5.45 12.10 -1.94
N SER A 102 -5.45 12.29 -3.26
CA SER A 102 -5.91 13.54 -3.87
C SER A 102 -7.43 13.72 -3.72
N VAL A 103 -8.13 12.79 -3.06
CA VAL A 103 -9.54 12.89 -2.73
C VAL A 103 -9.71 13.97 -1.66
N PRO A 104 -10.41 15.07 -1.96
CA PRO A 104 -10.65 16.13 -0.99
C PRO A 104 -11.49 15.59 0.18
N THR A 105 -11.01 15.81 1.40
CA THR A 105 -11.68 15.34 2.63
C THR A 105 -12.82 16.26 3.06
N ASP A 106 -12.76 17.53 2.68
CA ASP A 106 -13.65 18.58 3.21
C ASP A 106 -14.93 18.78 2.39
N LEU A 107 -15.27 17.85 1.49
CA LEU A 107 -16.51 17.93 0.72
C LEU A 107 -17.70 17.55 1.63
N PRO A 108 -18.89 18.15 1.44
CA PRO A 108 -20.06 17.79 2.23
C PRO A 108 -20.46 16.33 2.01
N GLY A 109 -20.99 15.67 3.06
CA GLY A 109 -21.39 14.27 3.04
C GLY A 109 -20.22 13.28 2.99
N LEU A 110 -20.54 11.99 3.05
CA LEU A 110 -19.57 10.90 3.07
C LEU A 110 -19.29 10.38 1.65
N SER A 111 -18.08 9.91 1.36
CA SER A 111 -17.87 9.04 0.20
C SER A 111 -18.70 7.75 0.36
N VAL A 112 -18.93 7.04 -0.75
CA VAL A 112 -19.63 5.75 -0.73
C VAL A 112 -18.93 4.73 0.17
N SER A 113 -17.60 4.72 0.17
CA SER A 113 -16.79 3.86 1.05
C SER A 113 -16.94 4.24 2.52
N GLU A 114 -16.93 5.53 2.85
CA GLU A 114 -17.12 5.98 4.23
C GLU A 114 -18.53 5.67 4.74
N ALA A 115 -19.56 5.88 3.91
CA ALA A 115 -20.93 5.51 4.24
C ALA A 115 -21.09 3.99 4.42
N ALA A 116 -20.44 3.19 3.58
CA ALA A 116 -20.43 1.74 3.68
C ALA A 116 -19.80 1.27 5.01
N SER A 117 -18.64 1.81 5.35
CA SER A 117 -17.96 1.53 6.63
C SER A 117 -18.81 1.93 7.83
N ARG A 118 -19.41 3.13 7.81
CA ARG A 118 -20.23 3.64 8.91
C ARG A 118 -21.51 2.82 9.12
N LEU A 119 -22.08 2.28 8.04
CA LEU A 119 -23.29 1.45 8.09
C LEU A 119 -23.02 -0.05 8.19
N GLY A 120 -21.75 -0.48 8.20
CA GLY A 120 -21.38 -1.90 8.26
C GLY A 120 -21.84 -2.71 7.05
N VAL A 121 -21.91 -2.10 5.86
CA VAL A 121 -22.37 -2.74 4.62
C VAL A 121 -21.34 -2.61 3.51
N THR A 122 -21.57 -3.25 2.37
CA THR A 122 -20.73 -3.11 1.18
C THR A 122 -21.03 -1.81 0.44
N ALA A 123 -20.05 -1.28 -0.32
CA ALA A 123 -20.26 -0.13 -1.20
C ALA A 123 -21.41 -0.35 -2.22
N GLN A 124 -21.56 -1.58 -2.71
CA GLN A 124 -22.66 -1.94 -3.60
C GLN A 124 -24.04 -1.79 -2.93
N ALA A 125 -24.14 -2.13 -1.65
CA ALA A 125 -25.38 -1.93 -0.90
C ALA A 125 -25.74 -0.45 -0.76
N ILE A 126 -24.75 0.44 -0.65
CA ILE A 126 -24.96 1.90 -0.65
C ILE A 126 -25.51 2.36 -2.00
N TYR A 127 -24.90 1.95 -3.13
CA TYR A 127 -25.41 2.30 -4.46
C TYR A 127 -26.85 1.82 -4.67
N LEU A 128 -27.18 0.60 -4.23
CA LEU A 128 -28.54 0.07 -4.30
C LEU A 128 -29.53 0.90 -3.46
N ARG A 129 -29.15 1.28 -2.24
CA ARG A 129 -30.00 2.14 -1.37
C ARG A 129 -30.22 3.52 -1.98
N VAL A 130 -29.19 4.11 -2.58
CA VAL A 130 -29.31 5.37 -3.33
C VAL A 130 -30.26 5.22 -4.52
N SER A 131 -30.10 4.17 -5.33
CA SER A 131 -30.99 3.93 -6.50
C SER A 131 -32.44 3.68 -6.11
N ARG A 132 -32.68 3.14 -4.91
CA ARG A 132 -34.02 2.88 -4.34
C ARG A 132 -34.60 4.10 -3.61
N GLY A 133 -33.89 5.23 -3.61
CA GLY A 133 -34.31 6.44 -2.92
C GLY A 133 -34.24 6.36 -1.39
N SER A 134 -33.64 5.30 -0.83
CA SER A 134 -33.50 5.11 0.62
C SER A 134 -32.29 5.83 1.23
N LEU A 135 -31.42 6.39 0.40
CA LEU A 135 -30.31 7.26 0.81
C LEU A 135 -30.16 8.40 -0.19
N ARG A 136 -29.95 9.62 0.31
CA ARG A 136 -29.63 10.77 -0.54
C ARG A 136 -28.17 10.72 -0.95
N ALA A 137 -27.90 10.94 -2.24
CA ALA A 137 -26.53 11.12 -2.70
C ALA A 137 -26.43 12.13 -3.83
N GLU A 138 -25.49 13.05 -3.70
CA GLU A 138 -25.23 14.14 -4.64
C GLU A 138 -23.86 13.97 -5.28
N THR A 139 -23.68 14.62 -6.42
CA THR A 139 -22.38 14.71 -7.07
C THR A 139 -21.87 16.12 -6.84
N VAL A 140 -20.77 16.25 -6.10
CA VAL A 140 -20.08 17.53 -5.89
C VAL A 140 -19.00 17.66 -6.95
N GLU A 141 -19.02 18.77 -7.68
CA GLU A 141 -18.01 19.14 -8.68
C GLU A 141 -17.10 20.21 -8.08
N LEU A 142 -15.78 19.96 -8.11
CA LEU A 142 -14.78 20.96 -7.69
C LEU A 142 -14.48 21.93 -8.83
N ALA A 143 -13.87 23.07 -8.49
CA ALA A 143 -13.43 24.09 -9.44
C ALA A 143 -12.45 23.56 -10.50
N ASP A 144 -11.78 22.43 -10.25
CA ASP A 144 -10.89 21.76 -11.20
C ASP A 144 -11.60 20.70 -12.08
N GLY A 145 -12.94 20.63 -12.01
CA GLY A 145 -13.78 19.74 -12.80
C GLY A 145 -13.89 18.30 -12.27
N ARG A 146 -13.23 17.97 -11.15
CA ARG A 146 -13.36 16.64 -10.54
C ARG A 146 -14.72 16.46 -9.90
N LYS A 147 -15.33 15.29 -10.09
CA LYS A 147 -16.67 14.95 -9.59
C LYS A 147 -16.58 13.84 -8.55
N TYR A 148 -17.23 14.06 -7.41
CA TYR A 148 -17.26 13.12 -6.29
C TYR A 148 -18.68 12.81 -5.88
N LYS A 149 -19.02 11.53 -5.75
CA LYS A 149 -20.30 11.09 -5.20
C LYS A 149 -20.27 11.21 -3.67
N ARG A 150 -21.20 11.95 -3.10
CA ARG A 150 -21.35 12.17 -1.66
C ARG A 150 -22.70 11.68 -1.18
N VAL A 151 -22.69 10.82 -0.16
CA VAL A 151 -23.83 10.17 0.45
C VAL A 151 -24.12 10.88 1.77
N PHE A 152 -25.39 11.18 2.01
CA PHE A 152 -25.85 11.82 3.24
C PHE A 152 -26.70 10.83 4.01
N LEU A 153 -26.36 10.64 5.28
CA LEU A 153 -27.09 9.79 6.20
C LEU A 153 -28.07 10.67 6.97
N ASP A 154 -29.33 10.25 7.10
CA ASP A 154 -30.38 11.05 7.75
C ASP A 154 -30.10 11.35 9.24
N SER A 155 -29.16 10.62 9.85
CA SER A 155 -28.70 10.85 11.23
C SER A 155 -27.93 12.15 11.44
N ASP A 156 -27.50 12.85 10.37
CA ASP A 156 -26.79 14.15 10.47
C ASP A 156 -27.76 15.36 10.33
N GLN A 157 -29.08 15.15 10.24
CA GLN A 157 -30.09 16.23 10.22
C GLN A 157 -30.40 16.81 11.62
N ALA A 158 -29.98 16.13 12.70
CA ALA A 158 -30.30 16.54 14.07
C ALA A 158 -29.46 17.73 14.57
N GLU A 159 -28.28 17.99 13.99
CA GLU A 159 -27.37 19.04 14.46
C GLU A 159 -27.67 20.43 13.85
N GLN A 160 -28.54 20.53 12.84
CA GLN A 160 -28.89 21.81 12.19
C GLN A 160 -30.24 22.40 12.62
N GLN A 161 -31.01 21.73 13.49
CA GLN A 161 -32.34 22.22 13.93
C GLN A 161 -32.38 22.80 15.36
N VAL A 162 -31.26 22.80 16.11
CA VAL A 162 -31.24 23.30 17.50
C VAL A 162 -30.94 24.81 17.60
N GLU A 163 -30.47 25.46 16.52
CA GLU A 163 -30.06 26.88 16.54
C GLU A 163 -31.17 27.86 16.07
N GLY A 164 -32.43 27.41 16.07
CA GLY A 164 -33.57 28.15 15.49
C GLY A 164 -34.71 28.49 16.45
N THR A 165 -34.58 28.30 17.77
CA THR A 165 -35.61 28.73 18.73
C THR A 165 -35.09 29.91 19.55
N GLN A 166 -35.36 31.11 19.03
CA GLN A 166 -35.24 32.36 19.77
C GLN A 166 -36.66 32.74 20.23
N ASP A 167 -36.85 32.84 21.55
CA ASP A 167 -38.12 33.14 22.22
C ASP A 167 -38.79 34.44 21.74
N PRO A 168 -40.14 34.50 21.71
CA PRO A 168 -40.87 35.73 21.45
C PRO A 168 -40.95 36.63 22.70
N ALA A 169 -41.16 37.92 22.43
CA ALA A 169 -41.12 39.09 23.31
C ALA A 169 -41.97 39.02 24.60
#